data_AF-A0A2A2TGQ4-F1
#
_entry.id   AF-A0A2A2TGQ4-F1
#
_cell.length_a   1.000
_cell.length_b   1.000
_cell.length_c   1.000
_cell.angle_alpha   90.00
_cell.angle_beta   90.00
_cell.angle_gamma   90.00
#
_symmetry.space_group_name_H-M   'P 1'
#
loop_
_entity.id
_entity.type
_entity.pdbx_description
1 polymer ?
#
loop_
_entity_poly.entity_id
_entity_poly.type
_entity_poly.pdbx_seq_one_letter_code
_entity_poly.pdbx_strand_id
1 'polypeptide(L)'
;MRINMLIGQKRKLATLISVILVTSTTLIFLHQVADAETAIAIKPSQAPLDLEKLKKPKGVITADTIDLANLTVPSLWWAKETSENKLLDNWIAYPANQGEPARVDLIVNQQIWTLLDYLERYEFVNRVGSDTRNYGYNLRVFNYQQEFLGSYTCNFAANKSACDINMNTQNQLGMPRSS
;
A
#
# COMPACT_ATOMS: atom_id res chain seq x y z
N MET A 1 29.62 47.91 -56.78
CA MET A 1 28.34 47.17 -56.72
C MET A 1 28.54 45.73 -56.19
N ARG A 2 29.13 45.53 -54.99
CA ARG A 2 29.28 44.19 -54.37
C ARG A 2 29.01 44.16 -52.86
N ILE A 3 28.97 45.31 -52.19
CA ILE A 3 28.80 45.38 -50.71
C ILE A 3 27.33 45.27 -50.28
N ASN A 4 26.39 45.84 -51.05
CA ASN A 4 24.96 45.79 -50.71
C ASN A 4 24.32 44.39 -50.86
N MET A 5 24.93 43.50 -51.64
CA MET A 5 24.41 42.14 -51.88
C MET A 5 24.74 41.17 -50.71
N LEU A 6 25.93 41.32 -50.10
CA LEU A 6 26.36 40.52 -48.94
C LEU A 6 25.59 40.87 -47.66
N ILE A 7 25.19 42.13 -47.49
CA ILE A 7 24.43 42.61 -46.31
C ILE A 7 22.98 42.11 -46.35
N GLY A 8 22.36 42.06 -47.54
CA GLY A 8 20.99 41.53 -47.72
C GLY A 8 20.87 40.02 -47.44
N GLN A 9 21.88 39.23 -47.81
CA GLN A 9 21.92 37.79 -47.56
C GLN A 9 22.06 37.45 -46.08
N LYS A 10 22.92 38.16 -45.34
CA LYS A 10 23.11 37.96 -43.89
C LYS A 10 21.86 38.32 -43.07
N ARG A 11 21.13 39.37 -43.46
CA ARG A 11 19.86 39.76 -42.81
C ARG A 11 18.75 38.73 -43.04
N LYS A 12 18.60 38.22 -44.26
CA LYS A 12 17.61 37.17 -44.59
C LYS A 12 17.91 35.84 -43.88
N LEU A 13 19.18 35.48 -43.75
CA LEU A 13 19.60 34.26 -43.04
C LEU A 13 19.38 34.37 -41.52
N ALA A 14 19.67 35.52 -40.92
CA ALA A 14 19.41 35.77 -39.50
C ALA A 14 17.91 35.77 -39.15
N THR A 15 17.05 36.31 -40.02
CA THR A 15 15.59 36.26 -39.83
C THR A 15 15.06 34.83 -39.94
N LEU A 16 15.56 34.02 -40.88
CA LEU A 16 15.14 32.63 -41.05
C LEU A 16 15.54 31.77 -39.83
N ILE A 17 16.74 31.98 -39.26
CA ILE A 17 17.19 31.28 -38.05
C ILE A 17 16.35 31.67 -36.82
N SER A 18 15.96 32.94 -36.68
CA SER A 18 15.12 33.37 -35.55
C SER A 18 13.70 32.80 -35.62
N VAL A 19 13.12 32.69 -36.82
CA VAL A 19 11.77 32.13 -37.00
C VAL A 19 11.73 30.64 -36.68
N ILE A 20 12.77 29.88 -37.05
CA ILE A 20 12.89 28.45 -36.76
C ILE A 20 13.07 28.18 -35.25
N LEU A 21 13.81 29.02 -34.53
CA LEU A 21 14.00 28.87 -33.07
C LEU A 21 12.72 29.16 -32.27
N VAL A 22 11.89 30.11 -32.73
CA VAL A 22 10.64 30.50 -32.05
C VAL A 22 9.49 29.53 -32.33
N THR A 23 9.43 28.91 -33.51
CA THR A 23 8.46 27.84 -33.78
C THR A 23 8.81 26.53 -33.06
N SER A 24 10.10 26.25 -32.89
CA SER A 24 10.56 25.05 -32.17
C SER A 24 10.27 25.12 -30.67
N THR A 25 10.40 26.31 -30.07
CA THR A 25 10.09 26.52 -28.63
C THR A 25 8.60 26.46 -28.32
N THR A 26 7.73 26.90 -29.24
CA THR A 26 6.26 26.84 -29.05
C THR A 26 5.68 25.43 -29.24
N LEU A 27 6.31 24.57 -30.05
CA LEU A 27 5.90 23.17 -30.23
C LEU A 27 6.27 22.26 -29.04
N ILE A 28 7.29 22.62 -28.25
CA ILE A 28 7.71 21.86 -27.07
C ILE A 28 6.75 22.07 -25.89
N PHE A 29 6.06 23.22 -25.80
CA PHE A 29 5.08 23.49 -24.74
C PHE A 29 3.71 22.84 -24.94
N LEU A 30 3.41 22.29 -26.13
CA LEU A 30 2.14 21.60 -26.40
C LEU A 30 2.19 20.08 -26.14
N HIS A 31 3.37 19.50 -25.87
CA HIS A 31 3.54 18.05 -25.72
C HIS A 31 3.70 17.56 -24.28
N GLN A 32 3.53 18.43 -23.27
CA GLN A 32 3.44 17.96 -21.88
C GLN A 32 1.98 17.75 -21.50
N VAL A 33 1.37 16.72 -22.11
CA VAL A 33 0.25 16.05 -21.46
C VAL A 33 0.88 15.27 -20.31
N ALA A 34 0.96 15.90 -19.15
CA ALA A 34 1.21 15.17 -17.92
C ALA A 34 -0.04 14.32 -17.68
N ASP A 35 0.07 13.02 -18.00
CA ASP A 35 -0.89 12.05 -17.51
C ASP A 35 -0.83 12.08 -15.98
N ALA A 36 -1.75 12.81 -15.38
CA ALA A 36 -2.05 12.67 -13.98
C ALA A 36 -2.73 11.31 -13.83
N GLU A 37 -1.93 10.25 -13.74
CA GLU A 37 -2.40 8.94 -13.32
C GLU A 37 -3.13 9.15 -11.99
N THR A 38 -4.44 9.00 -12.01
CA THR A 38 -5.27 9.18 -10.83
C THR A 38 -4.83 8.11 -9.85
N ALA A 39 -3.95 8.46 -8.91
CA ALA A 39 -3.46 7.54 -7.91
C ALA A 39 -4.70 6.98 -7.19
N ILE A 40 -5.03 5.71 -7.47
CA ILE A 40 -6.08 5.00 -6.75
C ILE A 40 -5.63 5.05 -5.29
N ALA A 41 -6.32 5.83 -4.47
CA ALA A 41 -5.96 5.98 -3.07
C ALA A 41 -6.05 4.60 -2.40
N ILE A 42 -4.89 4.02 -2.10
CA ILE A 42 -4.78 2.72 -1.45
C ILE A 42 -5.20 2.93 0.01
N LYS A 43 -6.42 2.50 0.33
CA LYS A 43 -6.97 2.63 1.69
C LYS A 43 -7.45 1.27 2.20
N PRO A 44 -7.21 0.96 3.48
CA PRO A 44 -7.72 -0.27 4.07
C PRO A 44 -9.25 -0.28 4.08
N SER A 45 -9.84 -1.48 4.00
CA SER A 45 -11.27 -1.66 4.19
C SER A 45 -11.72 -1.08 5.53
N GLN A 46 -12.90 -0.46 5.54
CA GLN A 46 -13.54 0.10 6.74
C GLN A 46 -14.53 -0.88 7.39
N ALA A 47 -14.66 -2.09 6.87
CA ALA A 47 -15.53 -3.11 7.45
C ALA A 47 -15.09 -3.45 8.88
N PRO A 48 -16.00 -3.57 9.86
CA PRO A 48 -15.64 -3.89 11.23
C PRO A 48 -15.00 -5.28 11.34
N LEU A 49 -14.19 -5.48 12.39
CA LEU A 49 -13.69 -6.81 12.75
C LEU A 49 -14.85 -7.68 13.28
N ASP A 50 -15.07 -8.85 12.68
CA ASP A 50 -16.13 -9.78 13.09
C ASP A 50 -15.55 -10.94 13.91
N LEU A 51 -15.36 -10.73 15.23
CA LEU A 51 -14.81 -11.74 16.14
C LEU A 51 -15.68 -13.00 16.26
N GLU A 52 -16.98 -12.93 15.95
CA GLU A 52 -17.86 -14.11 16.01
C GLU A 52 -17.49 -15.16 14.95
N LYS A 53 -16.81 -14.74 13.88
CA LYS A 53 -16.24 -15.65 12.87
C LYS A 53 -15.18 -16.58 13.42
N LEU A 54 -14.49 -16.20 14.50
CA LEU A 54 -13.53 -17.10 15.17
C LEU A 54 -14.23 -18.30 15.81
N LYS A 55 -15.46 -18.11 16.31
CA LYS A 55 -16.26 -19.18 16.94
C LYS A 55 -17.04 -20.01 15.91
N LYS A 56 -17.49 -19.36 14.83
CA LYS A 56 -18.32 -19.96 13.78
C LYS A 56 -17.79 -19.56 12.40
N PRO A 57 -16.69 -20.18 11.92
CA PRO A 57 -16.08 -19.82 10.65
C PRO A 57 -16.97 -20.25 9.49
N LYS A 58 -17.80 -19.32 9.00
CA LYS A 58 -18.61 -19.48 7.79
C LYS A 58 -18.09 -18.56 6.70
N GLY A 59 -17.61 -19.15 5.60
CA GLY A 59 -17.11 -18.43 4.42
C GLY A 59 -15.81 -17.66 4.66
N VAL A 60 -15.08 -18.01 5.72
CA VAL A 60 -13.82 -17.39 6.12
C VAL A 60 -12.85 -18.47 6.55
N ILE A 61 -11.58 -18.10 6.63
CA ILE A 61 -10.49 -19.00 7.01
C ILE A 61 -9.83 -18.44 8.28
N THR A 62 -9.72 -19.26 9.31
CA THR A 62 -9.16 -18.89 10.62
C THR A 62 -8.00 -19.81 11.00
N ALA A 63 -7.36 -19.57 12.14
CA ALA A 63 -6.32 -20.44 12.67
C ALA A 63 -6.76 -21.90 12.86
N ASP A 64 -8.06 -22.13 13.11
CA ASP A 64 -8.63 -23.45 13.35
C ASP A 64 -9.28 -24.05 12.09
N THR A 65 -9.19 -23.36 10.95
CA THR A 65 -9.71 -23.87 9.68
C THR A 65 -8.72 -24.86 9.07
N ILE A 66 -9.03 -26.15 9.20
CA ILE A 66 -8.24 -27.25 8.64
C ILE A 66 -8.84 -27.63 7.27
N ASP A 67 -8.08 -27.44 6.19
CA ASP A 67 -8.36 -28.08 4.91
C ASP A 67 -7.54 -29.39 4.83
N LEU A 68 -8.23 -30.53 4.81
CA LEU A 68 -7.61 -31.86 4.77
C LEU A 68 -7.08 -32.23 3.38
N ALA A 69 -7.53 -31.52 2.33
CA ALA A 69 -7.20 -31.82 0.95
C ALA A 69 -6.18 -30.84 0.36
N ASN A 70 -6.15 -29.59 0.82
CA ASN A 70 -5.26 -28.54 0.31
C ASN A 70 -4.58 -27.75 1.44
N LEU A 71 -3.58 -26.95 1.08
CA LEU A 71 -3.04 -25.94 1.99
C LEU A 71 -4.11 -24.87 2.26
N THR A 72 -4.37 -24.57 3.53
CA THR A 72 -5.20 -23.43 3.94
C THR A 72 -4.56 -22.13 3.43
N VAL A 73 -5.21 -21.37 2.54
CA VAL A 73 -4.66 -20.13 1.94
C VAL A 73 -5.40 -18.89 2.47
N PRO A 74 -4.70 -17.86 2.98
CA PRO A 74 -3.27 -17.84 3.28
C PRO A 74 -2.97 -18.67 4.54
N SER A 75 -1.90 -19.46 4.50
CA SER A 75 -1.41 -20.15 5.70
C SER A 75 -0.57 -19.17 6.51
N LEU A 76 -1.13 -18.68 7.61
CA LEU A 76 -0.45 -17.77 8.54
C LEU A 76 0.12 -18.48 9.76
N TRP A 77 0.12 -19.82 9.74
CA TRP A 77 0.66 -20.64 10.82
C TRP A 77 2.13 -20.30 11.11
N TRP A 78 2.96 -20.17 10.08
CA TRP A 78 4.37 -19.81 10.26
C TRP A 78 4.55 -18.39 10.81
N ALA A 79 3.74 -17.43 10.35
CA ALA A 79 3.75 -16.07 10.87
C ALA A 79 3.38 -16.03 12.36
N LYS A 80 2.48 -16.92 12.80
CA LYS A 80 2.11 -17.09 14.20
C LYS A 80 3.22 -17.75 15.02
N GLU A 81 3.78 -18.85 14.54
CA GLU A 81 4.85 -19.60 15.22
C GLU A 81 6.13 -18.78 15.39
N THR A 82 6.44 -17.95 14.39
CA THR A 82 7.61 -17.06 14.41
C THR A 82 7.31 -15.68 15.01
N SER A 83 6.07 -15.41 15.44
CA SER A 83 5.76 -14.14 16.08
C SER A 83 6.41 -14.06 17.45
N GLU A 84 7.19 -13.01 17.67
CA GLU A 84 7.88 -12.80 18.94
C GLU A 84 6.89 -12.81 20.11
N ASN A 85 7.24 -13.57 21.15
CA ASN A 85 6.47 -13.68 22.38
C ASN A 85 5.01 -14.15 22.23
N LYS A 86 4.61 -14.71 21.09
CA LYS A 86 3.20 -15.02 20.74
C LYS A 86 2.36 -13.78 20.46
N LEU A 87 2.94 -12.78 19.78
CA LEU A 87 2.24 -11.56 19.39
C LEU A 87 0.97 -11.84 18.56
N LEU A 88 1.03 -12.75 17.59
CA LEU A 88 -0.12 -13.09 16.73
C LEU A 88 -0.95 -14.19 17.39
N ASP A 89 -2.14 -13.85 17.87
CA ASP A 89 -3.03 -14.81 18.54
C ASP A 89 -3.92 -15.56 17.54
N ASN A 90 -4.57 -14.85 16.63
CA ASN A 90 -5.51 -15.42 15.66
C ASN A 90 -5.60 -14.59 14.38
N TRP A 91 -6.32 -15.09 13.37
CA TRP A 91 -6.63 -14.34 12.16
C TRP A 91 -7.98 -14.76 11.57
N ILE A 92 -8.54 -13.88 10.75
CA ILE A 92 -9.70 -14.17 9.90
C ILE A 92 -9.36 -13.71 8.48
N ALA A 93 -9.23 -14.66 7.55
CA ALA A 93 -9.09 -14.37 6.14
C ALA A 93 -10.46 -14.44 5.45
N TYR A 94 -10.80 -13.35 4.77
CA TYR A 94 -11.98 -13.16 3.96
C TYR A 94 -11.57 -13.27 2.48
N PRO A 95 -11.96 -14.34 1.79
CA PRO A 95 -11.75 -14.46 0.35
C PRO A 95 -12.42 -13.31 -0.40
N ALA A 96 -11.90 -12.98 -1.58
CA ALA A 96 -12.48 -11.95 -2.44
C ALA A 96 -13.94 -12.29 -2.80
N ASN A 97 -14.79 -11.27 -2.85
CA ASN A 97 -16.17 -11.38 -3.32
C ASN A 97 -16.48 -10.25 -4.33
N GLN A 98 -17.71 -10.20 -4.84
CA GLN A 98 -18.10 -9.27 -5.92
C GLN A 98 -17.96 -7.77 -5.57
N GLY A 99 -17.73 -7.40 -4.31
CA GLY A 99 -17.61 -6.00 -3.89
C GLY A 99 -16.38 -5.67 -3.04
N GLU A 100 -15.65 -6.66 -2.55
CA GLU A 100 -14.50 -6.45 -1.66
C GLU A 100 -13.30 -7.31 -2.06
N PRO A 101 -12.08 -6.73 -2.11
CA PRO A 101 -10.86 -7.51 -2.31
C PRO A 101 -10.64 -8.45 -1.12
N ALA A 102 -9.90 -9.53 -1.38
CA ALA A 102 -9.52 -10.46 -0.32
C ALA A 102 -8.73 -9.72 0.78
N ARG A 103 -9.01 -10.04 2.04
CA ARG A 103 -8.34 -9.42 3.18
C ARG A 103 -8.14 -10.39 4.33
N VAL A 104 -7.13 -10.15 5.13
CA VAL A 104 -6.85 -10.82 6.39
C VAL A 104 -6.94 -9.80 7.50
N ASP A 105 -7.73 -10.11 8.51
CA ASP A 105 -7.71 -9.41 9.79
C ASP A 105 -6.90 -10.24 10.79
N LEU A 106 -5.72 -9.74 11.19
CA LEU A 106 -4.94 -10.30 12.28
C LEU A 106 -5.48 -9.82 13.62
N ILE A 107 -5.49 -10.73 14.59
CA ILE A 107 -5.78 -10.42 15.98
C ILE A 107 -4.50 -10.65 16.78
N VAL A 108 -3.93 -9.56 17.28
CA VAL A 108 -2.71 -9.60 18.09
C VAL A 108 -3.01 -9.51 19.58
N ASN A 109 -2.12 -10.07 20.38
CA ASN A 109 -2.12 -9.91 21.81
C ASN A 109 -1.84 -8.44 22.18
N GLN A 110 -2.80 -7.76 22.79
CA GLN A 110 -2.67 -6.34 23.12
C GLN A 110 -1.52 -6.08 24.10
N GLN A 111 -1.29 -6.96 25.08
CA GLN A 111 -0.24 -6.77 26.09
C GLN A 111 1.12 -6.75 25.41
N ILE A 112 1.39 -7.70 24.52
CA ILE A 112 2.66 -7.76 23.78
C ILE A 112 2.75 -6.58 22.81
N TRP A 113 1.68 -6.29 22.06
CA TRP A 113 1.67 -5.18 21.10
C TRP A 113 2.02 -3.83 21.75
N THR A 114 1.55 -3.58 22.98
CA THR A 114 1.85 -2.34 23.71
C THR A 114 3.30 -2.22 24.15
N LEU A 115 4.02 -3.34 24.30
CA LEU A 115 5.45 -3.34 24.64
C LEU A 115 6.34 -3.03 23.45
N LEU A 116 5.88 -3.32 22.24
CA LEU A 116 6.63 -3.06 21.01
C LEU A 116 6.74 -1.56 20.74
N ASP A 117 7.87 -1.13 20.22
CA ASP A 117 8.05 0.21 19.69
C ASP A 117 7.40 0.37 18.30
N TYR A 118 7.50 1.57 17.73
CA TYR A 118 6.91 1.84 16.41
C TYR A 118 7.56 1.01 15.29
N LEU A 119 8.88 0.85 15.33
CA LEU A 119 9.62 0.14 14.29
C LEU A 119 9.29 -1.35 14.32
N GLU A 120 9.28 -1.96 15.50
CA GLU A 120 8.90 -3.37 15.68
C GLU A 120 7.47 -3.65 15.19
N ARG A 121 6.51 -2.76 15.52
CA ARG A 121 5.13 -2.86 15.02
C ARG A 121 5.07 -2.73 13.51
N TYR A 122 5.80 -1.77 12.94
CA TYR A 122 5.85 -1.56 11.49
C TYR A 122 6.47 -2.77 10.77
N GLU A 123 7.57 -3.32 11.29
CA GLU A 123 8.25 -4.50 10.74
C GLU A 123 7.33 -5.71 10.76
N PHE A 124 6.59 -5.94 11.85
CA PHE A 124 5.59 -7.00 11.90
C PHE A 124 4.52 -6.84 10.81
N VAL A 125 3.92 -5.64 10.69
CA VAL A 125 2.89 -5.36 9.67
C VAL A 125 3.45 -5.52 8.25
N ASN A 126 4.66 -5.01 8.00
CA ASN A 126 5.30 -5.09 6.70
C ASN A 126 5.63 -6.54 6.31
N ARG A 127 6.19 -7.32 7.23
CA ARG A 127 6.57 -8.72 6.99
C ARG A 127 5.35 -9.58 6.71
N VAL A 128 4.39 -9.61 7.63
CA VAL A 128 3.18 -10.44 7.47
C VAL A 128 2.31 -9.92 6.32
N GLY A 129 2.28 -8.60 6.10
CA GLY A 129 1.60 -7.98 4.98
C GLY A 129 2.17 -8.44 3.64
N SER A 130 3.49 -8.44 3.51
CA SER A 130 4.20 -8.95 2.33
C SER A 130 3.90 -10.43 2.08
N ASP A 131 3.82 -11.25 3.13
CA ASP A 131 3.43 -12.66 3.02
C ASP A 131 2.00 -12.82 2.48
N THR A 132 1.03 -12.09 3.06
CA THR A 132 -0.37 -12.15 2.62
C THR A 132 -0.60 -11.62 1.21
N ARG A 133 0.16 -10.61 0.81
CA ARG A 133 0.12 -10.04 -0.54
C ARG A 133 0.43 -11.09 -1.61
N ASN A 134 1.34 -12.04 -1.34
CA ASN A 134 1.67 -13.11 -2.29
C ASN A 134 0.47 -14.02 -2.61
N TYR A 135 -0.55 -14.02 -1.74
CA TYR A 135 -1.81 -14.73 -1.94
C TYR A 135 -2.94 -13.83 -2.46
N GLY A 136 -2.66 -12.55 -2.75
CA GLY A 136 -3.66 -11.57 -3.20
C GLY A 136 -4.53 -10.98 -2.09
N TYR A 137 -4.07 -11.05 -0.83
CA TYR A 137 -4.81 -10.52 0.32
C TYR A 137 -4.23 -9.19 0.81
N ASN A 138 -5.11 -8.25 1.16
CA ASN A 138 -4.76 -7.11 2.01
C ASN A 138 -4.64 -7.55 3.48
N LEU A 139 -3.92 -6.81 4.30
CA LEU A 139 -3.78 -7.08 5.74
C LEU A 139 -4.33 -5.93 6.58
N ARG A 140 -5.01 -6.25 7.67
CA ARG A 140 -5.33 -5.35 8.77
C ARG A 140 -4.96 -6.00 10.09
N VAL A 141 -4.58 -5.19 11.08
CA VAL A 141 -4.18 -5.66 12.41
C VAL A 141 -5.08 -5.03 13.44
N PHE A 142 -5.62 -5.87 14.32
CA PHE A 142 -6.52 -5.49 15.40
C PHE A 142 -6.13 -6.16 16.72
N ASN A 143 -6.65 -5.63 17.82
CA ASN A 143 -6.72 -6.36 19.10
C ASN A 143 -8.13 -6.93 19.34
N TYR A 144 -8.31 -7.64 20.46
CA TYR A 144 -9.62 -8.19 20.86
C TYR A 144 -10.66 -7.13 21.22
N GLN A 145 -10.25 -5.88 21.47
CA GLN A 145 -11.12 -4.72 21.63
C GLN A 145 -11.59 -4.14 20.28
N GLN A 146 -11.23 -4.79 19.17
CA GLN A 146 -11.55 -4.40 17.80
C GLN A 146 -10.93 -3.06 17.39
N GLU A 147 -9.88 -2.61 18.09
CA GLU A 147 -9.16 -1.40 17.75
C GLU A 147 -8.26 -1.67 16.54
N PHE A 148 -8.34 -0.79 15.54
CA PHE A 148 -7.45 -0.84 14.38
C PHE A 148 -6.03 -0.38 14.78
N LEU A 149 -5.04 -1.21 14.51
CA LEU A 149 -3.64 -0.98 14.89
C LEU A 149 -2.74 -0.69 13.69
N GLY A 150 -3.09 -1.24 12.53
CA GLY A 150 -2.41 -0.95 11.27
C GLY A 150 -2.89 -1.80 10.11
N SER A 151 -2.36 -1.54 8.92
CA SER A 151 -2.71 -2.26 7.70
C SER A 151 -1.57 -2.29 6.69
N TYR A 152 -1.60 -3.29 5.83
CA TYR A 152 -0.82 -3.39 4.61
C TYR A 152 -1.80 -3.60 3.46
N THR A 153 -2.05 -2.56 2.67
CA THR A 153 -3.07 -2.58 1.62
C THR A 153 -2.40 -2.46 0.26
N CYS A 154 -2.82 -3.25 -0.72
CA CYS A 154 -2.27 -3.24 -2.05
C CYS A 154 -3.33 -2.93 -3.11
N ASN A 155 -2.90 -2.25 -4.16
CA ASN A 155 -3.59 -2.26 -5.44
C ASN A 155 -3.09 -3.45 -6.27
N PHE A 156 -3.91 -4.49 -6.37
CA PHE A 156 -3.59 -5.70 -7.14
C PHE A 156 -3.86 -5.56 -8.65
N ALA A 157 -4.54 -4.49 -9.09
CA ALA A 157 -4.82 -4.23 -10.51
C ALA A 157 -3.63 -3.60 -11.26
N ALA A 158 -2.63 -3.08 -10.54
CA ALA A 158 -1.43 -2.51 -11.13
C ALA A 158 -0.44 -3.60 -11.58
N ASN A 159 0.23 -3.40 -12.73
CA ASN A 159 1.25 -4.32 -13.28
C ASN A 159 2.37 -4.67 -12.28
N LYS A 160 2.63 -3.78 -11.33
CA LYS A 160 3.39 -4.05 -10.12
C LYS A 160 2.49 -3.67 -8.94
N SER A 161 2.14 -4.61 -8.07
CA SER A 161 1.27 -4.29 -6.95
C SER A 161 1.93 -3.19 -6.09
N ALA A 162 1.30 -2.02 -6.08
CA ALA A 162 1.68 -0.92 -5.22
C ALA A 162 0.99 -1.15 -3.89
N CYS A 163 1.73 -1.07 -2.78
CA CYS A 163 1.18 -1.30 -1.45
C CYS A 163 1.54 -0.15 -0.52
N ASP A 164 0.63 0.15 0.39
CA ASP A 164 0.76 1.19 1.39
C ASP A 164 0.58 0.59 2.79
N ILE A 165 1.37 1.10 3.74
CA ILE A 165 1.29 0.71 5.14
C ILE A 165 0.74 1.88 5.93
N ASN A 166 -0.39 1.65 6.58
CA ASN A 166 -0.99 2.63 7.48
C ASN A 166 -0.89 2.12 8.91
N MET A 167 -0.23 2.86 9.80
CA MET A 167 -0.13 2.53 11.23
C MET A 167 -1.02 3.47 12.03
N ASN A 168 -1.68 2.95 13.07
CA ASN A 168 -2.39 3.81 14.02
C ASN A 168 -1.35 4.61 14.83
N THR A 169 -1.29 5.92 14.60
CA THR A 169 -0.33 6.83 15.23
C THR A 169 -0.68 7.19 16.68
N GLN A 170 -1.83 6.75 17.21
CA GLN A 170 -2.24 7.08 18.58
C GLN A 170 -1.35 6.46 19.67
N ASN A 171 -0.51 5.48 19.34
CA ASN A 171 0.49 4.91 20.25
C ASN A 171 1.89 5.53 20.09
N GLN A 172 2.03 6.64 19.35
CA GLN A 172 3.28 7.38 19.27
C GLN A 172 3.32 8.46 20.36
N LEU A 173 4.45 8.48 21.07
CA LEU A 173 4.87 9.46 22.09
C LEU A 173 4.42 9.16 23.52
N GLY A 174 4.95 8.06 24.06
CA GLY A 174 5.36 8.00 25.46
C GLY A 174 6.53 8.97 25.72
N MET A 175 6.30 10.27 25.55
CA MET A 175 7.06 11.26 26.30
C MET A 175 6.35 11.40 27.64
N PRO A 176 7.02 11.16 28.78
CA PRO A 176 6.43 11.53 30.06
C PRO A 176 6.19 13.03 30.00
N ARG A 177 4.95 13.47 30.26
CA ARG A 177 4.69 14.88 30.54
C ARG A 177 5.52 15.22 31.79
N SER A 178 6.65 15.87 31.59
CA SER A 178 7.36 16.52 32.67
C SER A 178 6.63 17.81 33.00
N SER A 179 6.29 17.93 34.29
CA SER A 179 5.86 19.13 35.01
C SER A 179 4.39 19.53 34.88
#